data_AF-A0A519QFR9-F1
#
_entry.id   AF-A0A519QFR9-F1
#
_cell.length_a   1.000
_cell.length_b   1.000
_cell.length_c   1.000
_cell.angle_alpha   90.00
_cell.angle_beta   90.00
_cell.angle_gamma   90.00
#
_symmetry.space_group_name_H-M   'P 1'
#
loop_
_entity.id
_entity.type
_entity.pdbx_description
1 polymer ?
#
loop_
_entity_poly.entity_id
_entity_poly.type
_entity_poly.pdbx_seq_one_letter_code
_entity_poly.pdbx_strand_id
1 'polypeptide(L)'
;MSQVTPEDQTPTRVEGAEGKAAALAVWILFALTPLTMGLTAIIGVIIAYTRRDRASGLIRAHLDSQISLFWSALIWTILFTLAWGISLALTTVFIGIPLVFLFWAAGVLLGVWFTIRSVLGALALYSDRAP
;
A
#
# COMPACT_ATOMS: atom_id res chain seq x y z
N MET A 1 -5.97 -42.92 33.25
CA MET A 1 -6.00 -42.53 31.82
C MET A 1 -6.83 -41.26 31.71
N SER A 2 -6.17 -40.10 31.83
CA SER A 2 -6.83 -38.78 31.71
C SER A 2 -7.04 -38.47 30.23
N GLN A 3 -8.31 -38.39 29.82
CA GLN A 3 -8.71 -37.90 28.51
C GLN A 3 -8.21 -36.46 28.37
N VAL A 4 -7.26 -36.23 27.47
CA VAL A 4 -6.85 -34.89 27.04
C VAL A 4 -7.96 -34.37 26.12
N THR A 5 -8.86 -33.57 26.68
CA THR A 5 -9.93 -32.91 25.92
C THR A 5 -9.33 -31.96 24.88
N PRO A 6 -9.69 -32.06 23.59
CA PRO A 6 -9.10 -31.25 22.51
C PRO A 6 -9.77 -29.86 22.40
N GLU A 7 -9.88 -29.11 23.49
CA GLU A 7 -10.58 -27.80 23.49
C GLU A 7 -9.67 -26.55 23.46
N ASP A 8 -8.35 -26.70 23.61
CA ASP A 8 -7.47 -25.54 23.86
C ASP A 8 -6.73 -24.96 22.63
N GLN A 9 -7.24 -25.15 21.40
CA GLN A 9 -6.61 -24.61 20.17
C GLN A 9 -7.50 -23.69 19.34
N THR A 10 -8.73 -23.45 19.79
CA THR A 10 -9.78 -22.78 19.00
C THR A 10 -9.66 -21.24 18.96
N PRO A 11 -9.33 -20.53 20.06
CA PRO A 11 -9.28 -19.06 20.03
C PRO A 11 -8.10 -18.52 19.21
N THR A 12 -6.91 -19.08 19.42
CA THR A 12 -5.65 -18.61 18.81
C THR A 12 -5.58 -18.91 17.31
N ARG A 13 -6.18 -20.01 16.86
CA ARG A 13 -6.26 -20.39 15.44
C ARG A 13 -7.25 -19.52 14.65
N VAL A 14 -8.37 -19.13 15.26
CA VAL A 14 -9.38 -18.27 14.63
C VAL A 14 -8.87 -16.84 14.51
N GLU A 15 -8.27 -16.27 15.57
CA GLU A 15 -7.62 -14.95 15.50
C GLU A 15 -6.49 -14.89 14.46
N GLY A 16 -5.68 -15.95 14.35
CA GLY A 16 -4.60 -16.04 13.36
C GLY A 16 -5.12 -16.11 11.92
N ALA A 17 -6.23 -16.82 11.68
CA ALA A 17 -6.86 -16.91 10.36
C ALA A 17 -7.55 -15.59 9.95
N GLU A 18 -8.23 -14.94 10.90
CA GLU A 18 -8.86 -13.62 10.68
C GLU A 18 -7.82 -12.52 10.41
N GLY A 19 -6.70 -12.53 11.15
CA GLY A 19 -5.59 -11.60 10.92
C GLY A 19 -4.96 -11.77 9.53
N LYS A 20 -4.83 -13.02 9.07
CA LYS A 20 -4.29 -13.34 7.74
C LYS A 20 -5.26 -12.92 6.62
N ALA A 21 -6.56 -13.13 6.83
CA ALA A 21 -7.60 -12.68 5.90
C ALA A 21 -7.66 -11.15 5.78
N ALA A 22 -7.52 -10.42 6.90
CA ALA A 22 -7.48 -8.96 6.90
C ALA A 22 -6.25 -8.41 6.15
N ALA A 23 -5.07 -9.00 6.35
CA ALA A 23 -3.85 -8.61 5.63
C ALA A 23 -3.98 -8.86 4.11
N LEU A 24 -4.61 -9.98 3.73
CA LEU A 24 -4.86 -10.33 2.33
C LEU A 24 -5.87 -9.38 1.69
N ALA A 25 -6.89 -8.96 2.43
CA ALA A 25 -7.84 -7.94 1.99
C ALA A 25 -7.14 -6.59 1.72
N VAL A 26 -6.29 -6.12 2.64
CA VAL A 26 -5.51 -4.87 2.44
C VAL A 26 -4.66 -4.94 1.17
N TRP A 27 -4.07 -6.10 0.91
CA TRP A 27 -3.31 -6.38 -0.31
C TRP A 27 -4.14 -6.26 -1.59
N ILE A 28 -5.34 -6.82 -1.59
CA ILE A 28 -6.28 -6.72 -2.71
C ILE A 28 -6.73 -5.26 -2.91
N LEU A 29 -7.05 -4.55 -1.83
CA LEU A 29 -7.42 -3.13 -1.88
C LEU A 29 -6.27 -2.28 -2.43
N PHE A 30 -5.02 -2.56 -2.07
CA PHE A 30 -3.86 -1.87 -2.62
C PHE A 30 -3.63 -2.16 -4.10
N ALA A 31 -3.85 -3.41 -4.53
CA ALA A 31 -3.80 -3.76 -5.95
C ALA A 31 -4.88 -3.03 -6.78
N LEU A 32 -6.01 -2.67 -6.15
CA LEU A 32 -7.08 -1.88 -6.76
C LEU A 32 -6.84 -0.35 -6.72
N THR A 33 -5.76 0.14 -6.10
CA THR A 33 -5.45 1.58 -6.00
C THR A 33 -5.36 2.30 -7.35
N PRO A 34 -4.76 1.71 -8.42
CA PRO A 34 -4.75 2.34 -9.74
C PRO A 34 -6.15 2.42 -10.37
N LEU A 35 -7.05 1.52 -9.96
CA LEU A 35 -8.44 1.44 -10.42
C LEU A 35 -9.38 2.36 -9.61
N THR A 36 -8.99 2.74 -8.40
CA THR A 36 -9.78 3.55 -7.44
C THR A 36 -9.17 4.92 -7.13
N MET A 37 -8.09 5.31 -7.80
CA MET A 37 -7.46 6.64 -7.65
C MET A 37 -7.00 6.94 -6.21
N GLY A 38 -6.37 5.97 -5.51
CA GLY A 38 -5.70 6.24 -4.23
C GLY A 38 -6.50 6.00 -2.95
N LEU A 39 -7.83 5.85 -3.01
CA LEU A 39 -8.67 5.75 -1.80
C LEU A 39 -8.33 4.54 -0.91
N THR A 40 -7.96 3.42 -1.52
CA THR A 40 -7.60 2.21 -0.78
C THR A 40 -6.28 2.34 -0.02
N ALA A 41 -5.35 3.15 -0.51
CA ALA A 41 -4.09 3.47 0.18
C ALA A 41 -4.32 4.22 1.50
N ILE A 42 -5.38 5.05 1.56
CA ILE A 42 -5.77 5.79 2.78
C ILE A 42 -6.21 4.82 3.88
N ILE A 43 -7.04 3.81 3.54
CA ILE A 43 -7.46 2.80 4.52
C ILE A 43 -6.24 2.03 5.05
N GLY A 44 -5.31 1.66 4.17
CA GLY A 44 -4.09 0.95 4.57
C GLY A 44 -3.21 1.76 5.52
N VAL A 45 -3.00 3.06 5.26
CA VAL A 45 -2.18 3.89 6.17
C VAL A 45 -2.87 4.11 7.52
N ILE A 46 -4.20 4.23 7.56
CA ILE A 46 -4.96 4.33 8.81
C ILE A 46 -4.74 3.05 9.65
N ILE A 47 -4.87 1.88 9.04
CA ILE A 47 -4.60 0.60 9.73
C ILE A 47 -3.14 0.56 10.19
N ALA A 48 -2.19 1.01 9.37
CA ALA A 48 -0.79 1.01 9.74
C ALA A 48 -0.52 1.87 10.99
N TYR A 49 -1.06 3.08 11.05
CA TYR A 49 -0.93 3.95 12.23
C TYR A 49 -1.57 3.34 13.48
N THR A 50 -2.78 2.78 13.38
CA THR A 50 -3.49 2.20 14.54
C THR A 50 -2.81 0.95 15.09
N ARG A 51 -2.13 0.17 14.24
CA ARG A 51 -1.40 -1.05 14.61
C ARG A 51 0.04 -0.77 15.05
N ARG A 52 0.63 0.34 14.60
CA ARG A 52 2.03 0.71 14.85
C ARG A 52 2.38 0.78 16.34
N ASP A 53 1.51 1.36 17.15
CA ASP A 53 1.79 1.59 18.57
C ASP A 53 1.82 0.31 19.40
N ARG A 54 1.21 -0.77 18.88
CA ARG A 54 1.18 -2.10 19.52
C ARG A 54 2.19 -3.07 18.93
N ALA A 55 2.87 -2.71 17.85
CA ALA A 55 3.83 -3.57 17.17
C ALA A 55 5.26 -3.34 17.69
N SER A 56 6.05 -4.40 17.78
CA SER A 56 7.49 -4.35 18.09
C SER A 56 8.29 -5.23 17.12
N GLY A 57 9.61 -5.02 17.08
CA GLY A 57 10.51 -5.80 16.22
C GLY A 57 10.21 -5.66 14.73
N LEU A 58 10.19 -6.80 14.03
CA LEU A 58 10.06 -6.90 12.56
C LEU A 58 8.73 -6.31 12.03
N ILE A 59 7.64 -6.48 12.78
CA ILE A 59 6.31 -5.98 12.38
C ILE A 59 6.29 -4.46 12.40
N ARG A 60 6.89 -3.84 13.41
CA ARG A 60 6.97 -2.38 13.49
C ARG A 60 7.80 -1.79 12.34
N ALA A 61 8.90 -2.45 11.96
CA ALA A 61 9.70 -2.04 10.81
C ALA A 61 8.89 -2.06 9.49
N HIS A 62 8.07 -3.09 9.27
CA HIS A 62 7.19 -3.14 8.09
C HIS A 62 6.11 -2.06 8.11
N LEU A 63 5.51 -1.78 9.27
CA LEU A 63 4.50 -0.72 9.41
C LEU A 63 5.11 0.67 9.16
N ASP A 64 6.31 0.93 9.71
CA ASP A 64 7.05 2.17 9.48
C ASP A 64 7.40 2.33 7.98
N SER A 65 7.85 1.26 7.31
CA SER A 65 8.12 1.27 5.85
C SER A 65 6.85 1.49 5.03
N GLN A 66 5.71 0.90 5.40
CA GLN A 66 4.43 1.12 4.72
C GLN A 66 3.96 2.57 4.84
N ILE A 67 4.08 3.16 6.03
CA ILE A 67 3.75 4.56 6.28
C ILE A 67 4.65 5.47 5.44
N SER A 68 5.97 5.23 5.43
CA SER A 68 6.92 6.01 4.63
C SER A 68 6.64 5.92 3.12
N LEU A 69 6.31 4.72 2.63
CA LEU A 69 5.96 4.47 1.24
C LEU A 69 4.68 5.21 0.84
N PHE A 70 3.66 5.19 1.71
CA PHE A 70 2.41 5.94 1.49
C PHE A 70 2.68 7.43 1.31
N TRP A 71 3.40 8.06 2.26
CA TRP A 71 3.66 9.50 2.20
C TRP A 71 4.51 9.88 0.99
N SER A 72 5.49 9.06 0.65
CA SER A 72 6.31 9.26 -0.56
C SER A 72 5.45 9.23 -1.82
N ALA A 73 4.60 8.21 -1.96
CA ALA A 73 3.71 8.07 -3.11
C ALA A 73 2.67 9.18 -3.20
N LEU A 74 2.14 9.64 -2.06
CA LEU A 74 1.17 10.74 -2.00
C LEU A 74 1.78 12.04 -2.53
N ILE A 75 3.00 12.38 -2.08
CA ILE A 75 3.70 13.59 -2.53
C ILE A 75 3.93 13.55 -4.06
N TRP A 76 4.46 12.43 -4.58
CA TRP A 76 4.69 12.29 -6.02
C TRP A 76 3.41 12.32 -6.85
N THR A 77 2.31 11.76 -6.32
CA THR A 77 1.00 11.78 -6.99
C THR A 77 0.48 13.22 -7.10
N ILE A 78 0.58 14.01 -6.03
CA ILE A 78 0.19 15.42 -6.05
C ILE A 78 1.04 16.21 -7.05
N LEU A 79 2.36 16.01 -7.05
CA LEU A 79 3.28 16.69 -7.96
C LEU A 79 2.97 16.38 -9.44
N PHE A 80 2.81 15.11 -9.81
CA PHE A 80 2.50 14.75 -11.19
C PHE A 80 1.10 15.21 -11.62
N THR A 81 0.12 15.18 -10.73
CA THR A 81 -1.23 15.67 -11.03
C THR A 81 -1.20 17.17 -11.31
N LEU A 82 -0.47 17.95 -10.50
CA LEU A 82 -0.32 19.38 -10.70
C LEU A 82 0.44 19.69 -11.99
N ALA A 83 1.56 19.00 -12.25
CA ALA A 83 2.34 19.17 -13.48
C ALA A 83 1.52 18.82 -14.74
N TRP A 84 0.70 17.77 -14.67
CA TRP A 84 -0.22 17.40 -15.75
C TRP A 84 -1.29 18.47 -15.98
N GLY A 85 -1.89 19.02 -14.92
CA GLY A 85 -2.86 20.12 -15.00
C GLY A 85 -2.28 21.41 -15.60
N ILE A 86 -1.04 21.76 -15.23
CA ILE A 86 -0.32 22.90 -15.84
C ILE A 86 -0.06 22.63 -17.33
N SER A 87 0.33 21.41 -17.69
CA SER A 87 0.59 21.02 -19.08
C SER A 87 -0.67 21.10 -19.95
N LEU A 88 -1.84 20.78 -19.38
CA LEU A 88 -3.14 20.99 -20.00
C LEU A 88 -3.39 22.47 -20.33
N ALA A 89 -3.10 23.39 -19.39
CA ALA A 89 -3.26 24.83 -19.65
C ALA A 89 -2.32 25.33 -20.78
N LEU A 90 -1.08 24.82 -20.83
CA LEU A 90 -0.09 25.12 -21.87
C LEU A 90 -0.45 24.52 -23.25
N THR A 91 -1.40 23.60 -23.32
CA THR A 91 -1.87 22.99 -24.58
C THR A 91 -2.52 24.03 -25.50
N THR A 92 -3.06 25.11 -24.92
CA THR A 92 -3.59 26.28 -25.65
C THR A 92 -2.55 26.91 -26.59
N VAL A 93 -1.26 26.74 -26.33
CA VAL A 93 -0.14 27.28 -27.13
C VAL A 93 0.48 26.19 -28.03
N PHE A 94 -0.20 25.07 -28.26
CA PHE A 94 0.26 23.89 -29.04
C PHE A 94 1.53 23.17 -28.52
N ILE A 95 2.18 23.67 -27.45
CA ILE A 95 3.35 23.05 -26.81
C ILE A 95 2.94 22.05 -25.71
N GLY A 96 1.71 22.14 -25.18
CA GLY A 96 1.28 21.30 -24.05
C GLY A 96 1.02 19.83 -24.37
N ILE A 97 0.70 19.47 -25.63
CA ILE A 97 0.37 18.07 -26.00
C ILE A 97 1.48 17.07 -25.62
N PRO A 98 2.76 17.24 -26.02
CA PRO A 98 3.82 16.31 -25.61
C PRO A 98 4.04 16.28 -24.10
N LEU A 99 3.85 17.40 -23.40
CA LEU A 99 4.00 17.48 -21.94
C LEU A 99 2.89 16.71 -21.20
N VAL A 100 1.65 16.82 -21.68
CA VAL A 100 0.50 16.07 -21.14
C VAL A 100 0.77 14.56 -21.20
N PHE A 101 1.24 14.05 -22.34
CA PHE A 101 1.59 12.63 -22.47
C PHE A 101 2.77 12.23 -21.57
N LEU A 102 3.79 13.08 -21.45
CA LEU A 102 4.95 12.82 -20.60
C LEU A 102 4.56 12.70 -19.12
N PHE A 103 3.81 13.67 -18.59
CA PHE A 103 3.40 13.65 -17.18
C PHE A 103 2.35 12.58 -16.90
N TRP A 104 1.48 12.28 -17.85
CA TRP A 104 0.57 11.15 -17.75
C TRP A 104 1.33 9.83 -17.66
N ALA A 105 2.30 9.60 -18.56
CA ALA A 105 3.15 8.40 -18.52
C ALA A 105 3.95 8.31 -17.21
N ALA A 106 4.51 9.42 -16.74
CA ALA A 106 5.20 9.48 -15.45
C ALA A 106 4.29 9.11 -14.27
N GLY A 107 3.03 9.55 -14.27
CA GLY A 107 2.03 9.14 -13.29
C GLY A 107 1.73 7.64 -13.32
N VAL A 108 1.64 7.04 -14.52
CA VAL A 108 1.49 5.58 -14.66
C VAL A 108 2.71 4.84 -14.11
N LEU A 109 3.92 5.29 -14.45
CA LEU A 109 5.16 4.71 -13.93
C LEU A 109 5.24 4.78 -12.40
N LEU A 110 4.81 5.89 -11.80
CA LEU A 110 4.72 6.02 -10.35
C LEU A 110 3.76 5.00 -9.74
N GLY A 111 2.59 4.80 -10.36
CA GLY A 111 1.63 3.79 -9.93
C GLY A 111 2.23 2.38 -9.96
N VAL A 112 2.90 2.02 -11.06
CA VAL A 112 3.58 0.73 -11.21
C VAL A 112 4.68 0.55 -10.15
N TRP A 113 5.51 1.58 -9.93
CA TRP A 113 6.55 1.55 -8.90
C TRP A 113 5.97 1.33 -7.50
N PHE A 114 4.89 2.04 -7.17
CA PHE A 114 4.19 1.88 -5.89
C PHE A 114 3.65 0.47 -5.72
N THR A 115 3.04 -0.10 -6.76
CA THR A 115 2.54 -1.49 -6.76
C THR A 115 3.67 -2.48 -6.55
N ILE A 116 4.78 -2.37 -7.29
CA ILE A 116 5.94 -3.28 -7.16
C ILE A 116 6.52 -3.21 -5.75
N ARG A 117 6.78 -2.00 -5.22
CA ARG A 117 7.32 -1.81 -3.86
C ARG A 117 6.40 -2.38 -2.80
N SER A 118 5.09 -2.19 -2.98
CA SER A 118 4.12 -2.83 -2.11
C SER A 118 4.30 -4.36 -2.18
N VAL A 119 4.31 -4.96 -3.37
CA VAL A 119 4.31 -6.44 -3.55
C VAL A 119 5.56 -7.06 -2.95
N LEU A 120 6.71 -6.42 -3.15
CA LEU A 120 7.97 -6.82 -2.53
C LEU A 120 7.91 -6.75 -1.00
N GLY A 121 7.29 -5.71 -0.44
CA GLY A 121 7.04 -5.62 1.00
C GLY A 121 6.12 -6.73 1.52
N ALA A 122 5.11 -7.14 0.74
CA ALA A 122 4.26 -8.30 1.05
C ALA A 122 5.06 -9.60 1.13
N LEU A 123 5.88 -9.83 0.11
CA LEU A 123 6.71 -11.04 -0.03
C LEU A 123 7.77 -11.11 1.07
N ALA A 124 8.36 -9.97 1.45
CA ALA A 124 9.30 -9.88 2.56
C ALA A 124 8.65 -10.28 3.89
N LEU A 125 7.43 -9.78 4.15
CA LEU A 125 6.65 -10.16 5.33
C LEU A 125 6.28 -11.65 5.32
N TYR A 126 5.89 -12.21 4.17
CA TYR A 126 5.60 -13.64 4.03
C TYR A 126 6.85 -14.53 4.25
N SER A 127 8.04 -13.97 4.05
CA SER A 127 9.32 -14.67 4.16
C SER A 127 10.03 -14.45 5.51
N ASP A 128 9.39 -13.79 6.49
CA ASP A 128 10.00 -13.39 7.78
C ASP A 128 11.32 -12.59 7.63
N ARG A 129 11.45 -11.83 6.54
CA ARG A 129 12.64 -11.00 6.26
C ARG A 129 12.35 -9.52 6.50
N ALA A 130 13.38 -8.76 6.87
CA ALA A 130 13.30 -7.31 6.98
C ALA A 130 12.89 -6.68 5.62
N PRO A 131 12.14 -5.56 5.66
CA PRO A 131 11.59 -4.91 4.46
C PRO A 131 12.65 -4.23 3.58
#